data_AF-A0A1F5CK94-F1
#
_entry.id   AF-A0A1F5CK94-F1
#
_cell.length_a   1.000
_cell.length_b   1.000
_cell.length_c   1.000
_cell.angle_alpha   90.00
_cell.angle_beta   90.00
_cell.angle_gamma   90.00
#
_symmetry.space_group_name_H-M   'P 1'
#
loop_
_entity.id
_entity.type
_entity.pdbx_description
1 polymer ?
#
loop_
_entity_poly.entity_id
_entity_poly.type
_entity_poly.pdbx_seq_one_letter_code
_entity_poly.pdbx_strand_id
1 'polypeptide(L)' 'MGQKNEKFDFEEALKEINQIADDFERKDIALEEGLKKFERGLMLAEKCKGRLKEVENKIEEIKVKFKDAIKEEEE' A
#
# COMPACT_ATOMS: atom_id res chain seq x y z
N MET A 1 16.45 -18.41 14.72
CA MET A 1 15.22 -17.61 14.67
C MET A 1 15.33 -16.70 13.45
N GLY A 2 14.73 -17.11 12.33
CA GLY A 2 14.88 -16.44 11.05
C GLY A 2 14.21 -15.07 11.09
N GLN A 3 14.97 -14.02 10.77
CA GLN A 3 14.46 -12.67 10.58
C GLN A 3 13.38 -12.72 9.51
N LYS A 4 12.11 -12.56 9.92
CA LYS A 4 11.02 -12.27 8.99
C LYS A 4 11.33 -10.88 8.43
N ASN A 5 11.87 -10.86 7.22
CA ASN A 5 11.94 -9.65 6.43
C ASN A 5 10.48 -9.25 6.19
N GLU A 6 9.96 -8.31 6.99
CA GLU A 6 8.60 -7.80 6.92
C GLU A 6 8.41 -7.06 5.59
N LYS A 7 8.21 -7.82 4.51
CA LYS A 7 7.65 -7.27 3.29
C LYS A 7 6.28 -6.72 3.67
N PHE A 8 6.11 -5.42 3.47
CA PHE A 8 4.82 -4.76 3.61
C PHE A 8 3.75 -5.52 2.85
N ASP A 9 2.73 -5.98 3.56
CA ASP A 9 1.55 -6.62 2.99
C ASP A 9 0.46 -5.56 2.78
N PHE A 10 0.11 -5.34 1.51
CA PHE A 10 -0.86 -4.32 1.13
C PHE A 10 -2.28 -4.70 1.55
N GLU A 11 -2.64 -5.98 1.47
CA GLU A 11 -3.99 -6.43 1.81
C GLU A 11 -4.23 -6.36 3.32
N GLU A 12 -3.24 -6.75 4.12
CA GLU A 12 -3.31 -6.59 5.58
C GLU A 12 -3.39 -5.11 5.99
N ALA A 13 -2.58 -4.25 5.37
CA ALA A 13 -2.61 -2.82 5.65
C ALA A 13 -3.96 -2.17 5.29
N LEU A 14 -4.55 -2.55 4.16
CA LEU A 14 -5.86 -2.06 3.74
C LEU A 14 -6.97 -2.55 4.68
N LYS A 15 -6.89 -3.81 5.11
CA LYS A 15 -7.82 -4.38 6.10
C LYS A 15 -7.75 -3.63 7.43
N GLU A 16 -6.55 -3.32 7.90
CA GLU A 16 -6.35 -2.55 9.14
C GLU A 16 -6.89 -1.12 9.01
N ILE A 17 -6.70 -0.45 7.87
CA ILE A 17 -7.30 0.88 7.61
C ILE A 17 -8.84 0.83 7.69
N ASN A 18 -9.47 -0.19 7.09
CA ASN A 18 -10.92 -0.34 7.14
C ASN A 18 -11.41 -0.57 8.59
N GLN A 19 -10.70 -1.38 9.37
CA GLN A 19 -11.01 -1.57 10.79
C GLN A 19 -10.89 -0.27 11.59
N ILE A 20 -9.85 0.52 11.33
CA ILE A 20 -9.70 1.84 11.95
C ILE A 20 -10.90 2.74 11.59
N ALA A 21 -11.31 2.76 10.32
CA ALA A 21 -12.47 3.54 9.87
C ALA A 21 -13.77 3.09 10.58
N ASP A 22 -14.02 1.78 10.65
CA ASP A 22 -15.17 1.20 11.37
C ASP A 22 -15.18 1.62 12.85
N ASP A 23 -14.03 1.68 13.49
CA ASP A 23 -13.91 2.09 14.89
C ASP A 23 -14.27 3.58 15.09
N PHE A 24 -13.92 4.45 14.14
CA PHE A 24 -14.32 5.86 14.18
C PHE A 24 -15.83 6.05 13.92
N GLU A 25 -16.44 5.22 13.07
CA GLU A 25 -17.88 5.28 12.80
C GLU A 25 -18.74 4.89 14.00
N ARG A 26 -18.23 4.02 14.88
CA ARG A 26 -18.94 3.57 16.08
C ARG A 26 -19.07 4.67 17.16
N LYS A 27 -18.35 5.79 17.03
CA LYS A 27 -18.41 6.98 17.92
C LYS A 27 -18.17 6.72 19.41
N ASP A 28 -17.63 5.56 19.78
CA ASP A 28 -17.34 5.16 21.17
C ASP A 28 -15.83 4.97 21.39
N ILE A 29 -15.01 5.77 20.70
CA ILE A 29 -13.56 5.73 20.83
C ILE A 29 -13.08 6.83 21.78
N ALA A 30 -12.25 6.45 22.75
CA ALA A 30 -11.59 7.41 23.63
C ALA A 30 -10.65 8.31 22.82
N LEU A 31 -10.49 9.56 23.22
CA LEU A 31 -9.71 10.57 22.48
C LEU A 31 -8.26 10.10 22.23
N GLU A 32 -7.59 9.60 23.26
CA GLU A 32 -6.20 9.11 23.18
C GLU A 32 -6.08 7.87 22.28
N GLU A 33 -7.09 7.01 22.28
CA GLU A 33 -7.13 5.84 21.40
C GLU A 33 -7.39 6.24 19.94
N GLY A 34 -8.31 7.19 19.73
CA GLY A 34 -8.58 7.79 18.44
C GLY A 34 -7.33 8.41 17.83
N LEU A 35 -6.55 9.18 18.60
CA LEU A 35 -5.30 9.76 18.11
C LEU A 35 -4.30 8.69 17.65
N LYS A 36 -4.12 7.62 18.43
CA LYS A 36 -3.24 6.50 18.06
C LYS A 36 -3.70 5.78 16.79
N LYS A 37 -5.01 5.51 16.66
CA LYS A 37 -5.56 4.88 15.46
C LYS A 37 -5.44 5.77 14.24
N PHE A 38 -5.61 7.08 14.41
CA PHE A 38 -5.44 8.04 13.33
C PHE A 38 -3.98 8.08 12.82
N GLU A 39 -2.99 8.19 13.72
CA GLU A 39 -1.57 8.13 13.35
C GLU A 39 -1.21 6.80 12.66
N ARG A 40 -1.75 5.68 13.17
CA ARG A 40 -1.59 4.37 12.55
C ARG A 40 -2.17 4.32 11.15
N GLY A 41 -3.40 4.81 10.96
CA GLY A 41 -4.07 4.88 9.66
C GLY A 41 -3.28 5.72 8.65
N LEU A 42 -2.73 6.86 9.07
CA LEU A 42 -1.87 7.70 8.23
C LEU A 42 -0.60 6.95 7.79
N MET A 43 0.10 6.30 8.72
CA MET A 43 1.29 5.51 8.38
C MET A 43 0.98 4.38 7.40
N LEU A 44 -0.13 3.67 7.57
CA LEU A 44 -0.55 2.60 6.66
C LEU A 44 -0.89 3.15 5.28
N ALA A 45 -1.64 4.25 5.22
CA ALA A 45 -2.00 4.91 3.96
C ALA A 45 -0.76 5.38 3.18
N GLU A 46 0.23 5.93 3.86
CA GLU A 46 1.49 6.33 3.23
C GLU A 46 2.25 5.12 2.65
N LYS A 47 2.32 4.01 3.38
CA LYS A 47 2.94 2.77 2.89
C LYS A 47 2.18 2.19 1.69
N CYS A 48 0.85 2.16 1.74
CA CYS A 48 0.00 1.74 0.63
C CYS A 48 0.30 2.57 -0.63
N LYS A 49 0.35 3.90 -0.49
CA LYS A 49 0.66 4.82 -1.58
C LYS A 49 2.06 4.57 -2.16
N GLY A 50 3.06 4.36 -1.30
CA GLY A 50 4.42 3.99 -1.73
C GLY A 50 4.42 2.72 -2.55
N ARG A 51 3.72 1.68 -2.08
CA ARG A 51 3.63 0.39 -2.77
C ARG A 51 2.93 0.50 -4.13
N LEU A 52 1.84 1.26 -4.22
CA LEU A 52 1.16 1.50 -5.49
C LEU A 52 2.07 2.18 -6.51
N LYS A 53 2.84 3.18 -6.07
CA LYS A 53 3.81 3.87 -6.93
C LYS A 53 4.92 2.94 -7.44
N GLU A 54 5.44 2.06 -6.59
CA GLU A 54 6.41 1.04 -7.03
C GLU A 54 5.84 0.12 -8.12
N VAL A 55 4.59 -0.32 -7.93
CA VAL A 55 3.90 -1.19 -8.90
C VAL A 55 3.65 -0.45 -10.21
N GLU A 56 3.20 0.80 -10.15
CA GLU A 56 2.99 1.66 -11.32
C GLU A 56 4.28 1.84 -12.13
N ASN A 57 5.40 2.18 -11.47
CA ASN A 57 6.69 2.30 -12.13
C ASN A 57 7.10 0.99 -12.82
N LYS A 58 6.89 -0.14 -12.16
CA LYS A 58 7.21 -1.45 -12.73
C LYS A 58 6.35 -1.77 -13.96
N ILE A 59 5.08 -1.37 -13.96
CA ILE A 59 4.19 -1.52 -15.12
C ILE A 59 4.70 -0.67 -16.29
N GLU A 60 5.09 0.58 -16.04
CA GLU A 60 5.65 1.47 -17.08
C GLU A 60 6.94 0.90 -17.67
N GLU A 61 7.86 0.39 -16.85
CA GLU A 61 9.07 -0.29 -17.34
C GLU A 61 8.75 -1.50 -18.24
N ILE A 62 7.76 -2.31 -17.85
CA ILE A 62 7.32 -3.47 -18.64
C ILE A 62 6.74 -3.00 -19.99
N LYS A 63 5.91 -1.94 -20.00
CA LYS A 63 5.35 -1.38 -21.23
C LYS A 63 6.44 -0.90 -22.19
N VAL A 64 7.46 -0.20 -21.68
CA VAL A 64 8.59 0.26 -22.50
C VAL A 64 9.34 -0.93 -23.11
N LYS A 65 9.72 -1.92 -22.29
CA LYS A 65 10.40 -3.12 -22.76
C LYS A 65 9.60 -3.88 -23.83
N PHE A 66 8.29 -3.97 -23.64
CA PHE A 66 7.42 -4.63 -24.61
C PHE A 66 7.33 -3.86 -25.92
N LYS A 67 7.27 -2.52 -25.86
CA LYS A 67 7.27 -1.66 -27.06
C LYS A 67 8.57 -1.77 -27.84
N ASP A 68 9.71 -1.86 -27.16
CA ASP A 68 11.02 -2.01 -27.82
C ASP A 68 11.13 -3.39 -28.48
N ALA A 69 10.66 -4.46 -27.80
CA ALA A 69 10.64 -5.80 -28.36
C ALA A 69 9.78 -5.93 -29.63
N ILE A 70 8.64 -5.21 -29.72
CA ILE A 70 7.79 -5.22 -30.92
C ILE A 70 8.46 -4.47 -32.08
N LYS A 71 9.17 -3.37 -31.80
CA LYS A 71 9.84 -2.60 -32.86
C LYS A 71 10.98 -3.36 -33.52
N GLU A 72 11.69 -4.19 -32.77
CA GLU A 72 12.78 -5.04 -33.30
C GLU A 72 12.27 -6.20 -34.18
N GLU A 73 10.98 -6.54 -34.13
CA GLU A 73 10.38 -7.57 -35.00
C GLU A 73 9.80 -7.02 -36.32
N GLU A 74 9.62 -5.70 -36.44
CA GLU A 74 9.07 -5.04 -37.64
C GLU A 74 10.15 -4.50 -38.61
N GLU A 75 11.43 -4.47 -38.21
CA GLU A 75 12.60 -4.15 -39.06
C GLU A 75 13.30 -5.41 -39.60
#